data_AF-A0A5J4UYF1-F1
#
_entry.id   AF-A0A5J4UYF1-F1
#
_cell.length_a   1.000
_cell.length_b   1.000
_cell.length_c   1.000
_cell.angle_alpha   90.00
_cell.angle_beta   90.00
_cell.angle_gamma   90.00
#
_symmetry.space_group_name_H-M   'P 1'
#
loop_
_entity.id
_entity.type
_entity.pdbx_description
1 polymer ?
#
loop_
_entity_poly.entity_id
_entity_poly.type
_entity_poly.pdbx_seq_one_letter_code
_entity_poly.pdbx_strand_id
1 'polypeptide(L)'
;PVLIVTLLNCYSDSKIPKIGYWGSATSGAFDQLLKNFSNTIFVFEEGDDINYFGTSALPVRTLRCAVAIVNPRKDILNGGDLNEQQLSNVTIRTGTFSDFQVSIMAEYIVIYGNGFDNTKVTNIAPGTLIEDSCLFYIAADNINPRVEITRIHFQQTINGSSINGAWPLIQLNDGRVTVSSCKFSQSTDVTSSQFNYLEVITPKGKGIISMEDCSFTNISSGSALTIDTSHGDIDMQIRRCNFIGCQSYQSYDETSSQCSSPIVIFSSFSYATSPTSVPAFIVLPVVVFTNCTFTNNSGIKANVAEIKGEQIKFGFSSCTFTGTSEKYIYVSSTGEVDAVSLMITQAFGGCKASTDTTNINLDITSPASTNNLITISTKGEVDEKTKYVRNGGNDGSGHTGENEAITDAYATVTKAISESFSGSSKPLLINIGQGTFSDHQLNAGARGIKIVGKCIVNTTMINSKGAEPKAWLASTVGV
;
A
#
# COMPACT_ATOMS: atom_id res chain seq x y z
N PRO A 1 -19.38 4.10 -51.41
CA PRO A 1 -18.83 2.91 -50.73
C PRO A 1 -19.96 1.98 -50.29
N VAL A 2 -20.12 0.86 -50.98
CA VAL A 2 -21.10 -0.17 -50.63
C VAL A 2 -20.46 -1.05 -49.56
N LEU A 3 -21.07 -1.08 -48.37
CA LEU A 3 -20.69 -1.99 -47.29
C LEU A 3 -21.18 -3.39 -47.67
N ILE A 4 -20.27 -4.26 -48.10
CA ILE A 4 -20.55 -5.69 -48.29
C ILE A 4 -20.19 -6.38 -46.98
N VAL A 5 -21.19 -6.68 -46.15
CA VAL A 5 -21.03 -7.55 -44.99
C VAL A 5 -21.36 -8.97 -45.43
N THR A 6 -20.34 -9.82 -45.57
CA THR A 6 -20.53 -11.25 -45.85
C THR A 6 -20.87 -11.96 -44.55
N LEU A 7 -22.16 -12.16 -44.29
CA LEU A 7 -22.65 -12.97 -43.16
C LEU A 7 -22.65 -14.46 -43.54
N LEU A 8 -21.61 -15.19 -43.15
CA LEU A 8 -21.61 -16.65 -43.18
C LEU A 8 -22.29 -17.16 -41.90
N ASN A 9 -23.56 -17.57 -42.03
CA ASN A 9 -24.39 -18.28 -41.04
C ASN A 9 -24.41 -17.71 -39.60
N CYS A 10 -25.37 -16.82 -39.32
CA CYS A 10 -25.80 -16.52 -37.95
C CYS A 10 -27.11 -17.27 -37.64
N TYR A 11 -27.06 -18.26 -36.77
CA TYR A 11 -28.25 -18.77 -36.07
C TYR A 11 -28.31 -18.10 -34.70
N SER A 12 -29.39 -17.38 -34.41
CA SER A 12 -29.64 -16.80 -33.09
C SER A 12 -31.13 -16.87 -32.78
N ASP A 13 -31.54 -17.94 -32.08
CA ASP A 13 -32.82 -18.02 -31.36
C ASP A 13 -32.77 -17.25 -30.02
N SER A 14 -32.13 -16.07 -30.02
CA SER A 14 -32.09 -15.16 -28.88
C SER A 14 -32.98 -13.95 -29.17
N LYS A 15 -33.80 -13.54 -28.18
CA LYS A 15 -34.61 -12.31 -28.22
C LYS A 15 -33.78 -11.03 -28.43
N ILE A 16 -32.45 -11.11 -28.31
CA ILE A 16 -31.50 -10.05 -28.64
C ILE A 16 -30.31 -10.70 -29.36
N PRO A 17 -30.17 -10.61 -30.69
CA PRO A 17 -28.98 -11.09 -31.37
C PRO A 17 -27.76 -10.25 -30.93
N LYS A 18 -26.71 -10.93 -30.46
CA LYS A 18 -25.43 -10.30 -30.09
C LYS A 18 -24.41 -10.60 -31.18
N ILE A 19 -23.77 -9.57 -31.72
CA ILE A 19 -22.69 -9.73 -32.70
C ILE A 19 -21.37 -9.74 -31.93
N GLY A 20 -20.72 -10.90 -31.84
CA GLY A 20 -19.35 -11.00 -31.35
C GLY A 20 -18.38 -10.66 -32.48
N TYR A 21 -17.63 -9.57 -32.36
CA TYR A 21 -16.61 -9.21 -33.34
C TYR A 21 -15.23 -9.70 -32.88
N TRP A 22 -14.71 -10.73 -33.56
CA TRP A 22 -13.35 -11.22 -33.42
C TRP A 22 -12.56 -10.68 -34.63
N GLY A 23 -11.64 -9.75 -34.39
CA GLY A 23 -11.04 -8.93 -35.45
C GLY A 23 -10.23 -9.72 -36.48
N SER A 24 -10.29 -9.26 -37.74
CA SER A 24 -9.31 -9.57 -38.78
C SER A 24 -8.38 -8.37 -38.98
N ALA A 25 -7.25 -8.56 -39.67
CA ALA A 25 -6.25 -7.51 -39.97
C ALA A 25 -6.81 -6.33 -40.80
N THR A 26 -8.08 -6.35 -41.17
CA THR A 26 -8.77 -5.34 -41.99
C THR A 26 -9.97 -4.72 -41.26
N SER A 27 -9.88 -4.49 -39.96
CA SER A 27 -10.95 -3.86 -39.17
C SER A 27 -11.05 -2.35 -39.46
N GLY A 28 -12.25 -1.84 -39.73
CA GLY A 28 -12.51 -0.41 -39.89
C GLY A 28 -12.64 0.33 -38.54
N ALA A 29 -12.48 1.66 -38.54
CA ALA A 29 -12.55 2.50 -37.34
C ALA A 29 -13.90 2.39 -36.56
N PHE A 30 -14.97 1.94 -37.21
CA PHE A 30 -16.30 1.79 -36.60
C PHE A 30 -16.62 0.37 -36.13
N ASP A 31 -15.76 -0.64 -36.41
CA ASP A 31 -15.98 -2.02 -35.97
C ASP A 31 -15.91 -2.17 -34.44
N GLN A 32 -15.28 -1.20 -33.76
CA GLN A 32 -15.26 -1.11 -32.31
C GLN A 32 -16.66 -0.88 -31.70
N LEU A 33 -17.57 -0.20 -32.42
CA LEU A 33 -18.96 0.02 -31.97
C LEU A 33 -19.81 -1.26 -31.98
N LEU A 34 -19.33 -2.32 -32.64
CA LEU A 34 -19.99 -3.63 -32.66
C LEU A 34 -19.52 -4.55 -31.52
N LYS A 35 -18.48 -4.16 -30.77
CA LYS A 35 -17.98 -4.96 -29.64
C LYS A 35 -18.87 -4.73 -28.42
N ASN A 36 -19.69 -5.72 -28.10
CA ASN A 36 -20.35 -5.77 -26.80
C ASN A 36 -19.39 -6.37 -25.77
N PHE A 37 -18.94 -5.55 -24.84
CA PHE A 37 -18.11 -5.99 -23.73
C PHE A 37 -19.00 -6.46 -22.58
N SER A 38 -18.81 -7.70 -22.13
CA SER A 38 -19.46 -8.17 -20.90
C SER A 38 -18.82 -7.48 -19.69
N ASN A 39 -19.55 -6.56 -19.07
CA ASN A 39 -19.09 -5.87 -17.87
C ASN A 39 -19.06 -6.76 -16.62
N THR A 40 -19.59 -7.98 -16.68
CA THR A 40 -19.62 -8.90 -15.55
C THR A 40 -19.38 -10.31 -16.01
N ILE A 41 -18.32 -10.92 -15.49
CA ILE A 41 -17.93 -12.30 -15.76
C ILE A 41 -17.90 -13.11 -14.47
N PHE A 42 -18.40 -14.34 -14.54
CA PHE A 42 -18.45 -15.29 -13.43
C PHE A 42 -17.43 -16.42 -13.63
N VAL A 43 -16.66 -16.70 -12.59
CA VAL A 43 -15.72 -17.82 -12.51
C VAL A 43 -16.28 -18.90 -11.59
N PHE A 44 -16.28 -20.15 -12.05
CA PHE A 44 -16.78 -21.30 -11.30
C PHE A 44 -16.02 -22.59 -11.67
N GLU A 45 -15.84 -23.51 -10.72
CA GLU A 45 -15.06 -24.73 -10.93
C GLU A 45 -15.63 -25.62 -12.07
N GLU A 46 -16.96 -25.67 -12.18
CA GLU A 46 -17.67 -26.39 -13.26
C GLU A 46 -17.77 -25.57 -14.56
N GLY A 47 -17.21 -24.37 -14.58
CA GLY A 47 -17.23 -23.50 -15.75
C GLY A 47 -16.47 -24.08 -16.95
N ASP A 48 -16.59 -23.38 -18.07
CA ASP A 48 -15.99 -23.74 -19.35
C ASP A 48 -15.31 -22.53 -20.00
N ASP A 49 -14.01 -22.66 -20.24
CA ASP A 49 -13.21 -21.62 -20.90
C ASP A 49 -13.31 -21.69 -22.43
N ILE A 50 -13.84 -22.77 -23.02
CA ILE A 50 -13.88 -22.96 -24.48
C ILE A 50 -14.79 -21.94 -25.16
N ASN A 51 -15.92 -21.64 -24.53
CA ASN A 51 -16.97 -20.82 -25.13
C ASN A 51 -16.89 -19.33 -24.77
N TYR A 52 -16.04 -18.95 -23.80
CA TYR A 52 -15.81 -17.57 -23.37
C TYR A 52 -17.08 -16.77 -23.02
N PHE A 53 -18.16 -17.43 -22.58
CA PHE A 53 -19.42 -16.74 -22.25
C PHE A 53 -19.33 -15.96 -20.95
N GLY A 54 -18.87 -16.62 -19.87
CA GLY A 54 -18.67 -16.02 -18.56
C GLY A 54 -19.95 -15.48 -17.90
N THR A 55 -21.13 -15.95 -18.30
CA THR A 55 -22.39 -15.55 -17.66
C THR A 55 -22.62 -16.33 -16.37
N SER A 56 -23.59 -15.94 -15.55
CA SER A 56 -23.92 -16.69 -14.33
C SER A 56 -24.42 -18.12 -14.61
N ALA A 57 -25.07 -18.34 -15.76
CA ALA A 57 -25.57 -19.65 -16.20
C ALA A 57 -24.50 -20.47 -16.92
N LEU A 58 -23.55 -19.80 -17.59
CA LEU A 58 -22.43 -20.40 -18.32
C LEU A 58 -21.13 -19.69 -17.90
N PRO A 59 -20.64 -19.96 -16.68
CA PRO A 59 -19.44 -19.33 -16.15
C PRO A 59 -18.18 -19.85 -16.85
N VAL A 60 -17.11 -19.06 -16.80
CA VAL A 60 -15.77 -19.54 -17.19
C VAL A 60 -15.14 -20.31 -16.02
N ARG A 61 -14.14 -21.15 -16.32
CA ARG A 61 -13.43 -21.95 -15.33
C ARG A 61 -12.29 -21.20 -14.67
N THR A 62 -11.54 -20.44 -15.45
CA THR A 62 -10.31 -19.77 -14.99
C THR A 62 -10.48 -18.28 -14.83
N LEU A 63 -9.73 -17.72 -13.88
CA LEU A 63 -9.63 -16.29 -13.65
C LEU A 63 -8.88 -15.60 -14.80
N ARG A 64 -7.88 -16.26 -15.39
CA ARG A 64 -7.21 -15.80 -16.61
C ARG A 64 -8.20 -15.61 -17.75
N CYS A 65 -9.08 -16.59 -17.99
CA CYS A 65 -10.11 -16.48 -19.02
C CYS A 65 -11.07 -15.32 -18.71
N ALA A 66 -11.52 -15.21 -17.46
CA ALA A 66 -12.41 -14.14 -17.03
C ALA A 66 -11.84 -12.76 -17.25
N VAL A 67 -10.60 -12.54 -16.78
CA VAL A 67 -9.89 -11.27 -16.96
C VAL A 67 -9.69 -10.99 -18.44
N ALA A 68 -9.26 -11.97 -19.24
CA ALA A 68 -9.06 -11.80 -20.69
C ALA A 68 -10.32 -11.33 -21.43
N ILE A 69 -11.51 -11.80 -21.03
CA ILE A 69 -12.79 -11.35 -21.60
C ILE A 69 -13.07 -9.88 -21.28
N VAL A 70 -12.71 -9.43 -20.07
CA VAL A 70 -13.02 -8.08 -19.56
C VAL A 70 -11.85 -7.12 -19.60
N ASN A 71 -10.83 -7.41 -20.42
CA ASN A 71 -9.56 -6.66 -20.50
C ASN A 71 -9.49 -5.66 -21.67
N PRO A 72 -10.51 -4.83 -21.99
CA PRO A 72 -10.31 -3.84 -23.04
C PRO A 72 -9.27 -2.83 -22.56
N ARG A 73 -8.27 -2.58 -23.42
CA ARG A 73 -7.31 -1.52 -23.18
C ARG A 73 -7.96 -0.15 -23.43
N LYS A 74 -7.48 0.87 -22.72
CA LYS A 74 -7.96 2.25 -22.84
C LYS A 74 -7.83 2.81 -24.27
N ASP A 75 -6.80 2.45 -25.02
CA ASP A 75 -6.59 2.82 -26.43
C ASP A 75 -7.59 2.11 -27.38
N ILE A 76 -8.03 0.90 -27.04
CA ILE A 76 -9.06 0.16 -27.78
C ILE A 76 -10.46 0.75 -27.54
N LEU A 77 -10.72 1.30 -26.36
CA LEU A 77 -11.98 1.99 -26.04
C LEU A 77 -12.02 3.43 -26.60
N ASN A 78 -10.87 4.10 -26.66
CA ASN A 78 -10.77 5.52 -27.01
C ASN A 78 -10.52 5.80 -28.50
N GLY A 79 -10.69 4.82 -29.38
CA GLY A 79 -10.63 5.02 -30.85
C GLY A 79 -11.69 5.99 -31.41
N GLY A 80 -12.58 6.54 -30.57
CA GLY A 80 -13.65 7.45 -30.95
C GLY A 80 -13.96 8.57 -29.96
N ASP A 81 -12.98 9.03 -29.16
CA ASP A 81 -13.12 10.18 -28.22
C ASP A 81 -14.18 10.02 -27.10
N LEU A 82 -14.73 8.82 -26.89
CA LEU A 82 -15.84 8.62 -25.97
C LEU A 82 -15.47 8.66 -24.48
N ASN A 83 -14.18 8.56 -24.09
CA ASN A 83 -13.68 8.84 -22.73
C ASN A 83 -14.50 8.27 -21.54
N GLU A 84 -15.27 7.20 -21.74
CA GLU A 84 -16.08 6.60 -20.68
C GLU A 84 -15.27 5.48 -20.03
N GLN A 85 -14.90 5.70 -18.76
CA GLN A 85 -14.28 4.68 -17.93
C GLN A 85 -15.23 3.48 -17.79
N GLN A 86 -14.87 2.36 -18.40
CA GLN A 86 -15.68 1.14 -18.34
C GLN A 86 -15.28 0.29 -17.12
N LEU A 87 -16.25 0.03 -16.24
CA LEU A 87 -16.08 -0.89 -15.11
C LEU A 87 -16.29 -2.34 -15.56
N SER A 88 -15.25 -3.14 -15.39
CA SER A 88 -15.25 -4.60 -15.55
C SER A 88 -15.36 -5.30 -14.21
N ASN A 89 -16.35 -6.18 -14.04
CA ASN A 89 -16.53 -6.97 -12.83
C ASN A 89 -16.19 -8.44 -13.08
N VAL A 90 -15.33 -9.02 -12.24
CA VAL A 90 -15.05 -10.46 -12.22
C VAL A 90 -15.49 -11.02 -10.87
N THR A 91 -16.44 -11.94 -10.90
CA THR A 91 -17.00 -12.59 -9.70
C THR A 91 -16.52 -14.02 -9.63
N ILE A 92 -15.75 -14.34 -8.61
CA ILE A 92 -15.26 -15.70 -8.38
C ILE A 92 -16.15 -16.38 -7.34
N ARG A 93 -16.77 -17.50 -7.73
CA ARG A 93 -17.60 -18.29 -6.81
C ARG A 93 -16.74 -19.00 -5.75
N THR A 94 -17.41 -19.65 -4.81
CA THR A 94 -16.76 -20.57 -3.88
C THR A 94 -16.03 -21.66 -4.66
N GLY A 95 -14.80 -21.98 -4.24
CA GLY A 95 -13.95 -22.98 -4.91
C GLY A 95 -12.46 -22.71 -4.74
N THR A 96 -11.64 -23.64 -5.25
CA THR A 96 -10.19 -23.49 -5.38
C THR A 96 -9.82 -23.44 -6.85
N PHE A 97 -9.25 -22.30 -7.27
CA PHE A 97 -8.93 -22.02 -8.66
C PHE A 97 -7.42 -22.00 -8.84
N SER A 98 -6.90 -22.97 -9.58
CA SER A 98 -5.50 -22.97 -9.99
C SER A 98 -5.37 -22.26 -11.33
N ASP A 99 -4.55 -21.22 -11.39
CA ASP A 99 -4.39 -20.42 -12.61
C ASP A 99 -2.92 -20.17 -12.96
N PHE A 100 -2.71 -19.78 -14.21
CA PHE A 100 -1.47 -19.20 -14.70
C PHE A 100 -1.49 -17.68 -14.47
N GLN A 101 -0.42 -17.01 -14.89
CA GLN A 101 -0.33 -15.56 -14.85
C GLN A 101 -1.56 -14.87 -15.45
N VAL A 102 -2.19 -14.02 -14.65
CA VAL A 102 -3.33 -13.17 -15.01
C VAL A 102 -2.84 -11.74 -15.20
N SER A 103 -2.86 -11.27 -16.45
CA SER A 103 -2.46 -9.91 -16.81
C SER A 103 -3.66 -8.98 -16.85
N ILE A 104 -3.67 -7.94 -16.01
CA ILE A 104 -4.70 -6.91 -15.95
C ILE A 104 -4.22 -5.68 -16.74
N MET A 105 -4.93 -5.38 -17.81
CA MET A 105 -4.76 -4.21 -18.68
C MET A 105 -5.99 -3.28 -18.68
N ALA A 106 -7.06 -3.66 -17.98
CA ALA A 106 -8.31 -2.93 -17.91
C ALA A 106 -8.12 -1.56 -17.23
N GLU A 107 -8.85 -0.54 -17.71
CA GLU A 107 -8.86 0.79 -17.10
C GLU A 107 -9.51 0.81 -15.72
N TYR A 108 -10.60 0.07 -15.54
CA TYR A 108 -11.20 -0.14 -14.23
C TYR A 108 -11.73 -1.57 -14.10
N ILE A 109 -11.14 -2.36 -13.21
CA ILE A 109 -11.59 -3.71 -12.91
C ILE A 109 -11.81 -3.91 -11.41
N VAL A 110 -12.88 -4.62 -11.08
CA VAL A 110 -13.16 -5.12 -9.74
C VAL A 110 -13.19 -6.64 -9.81
N ILE A 111 -12.30 -7.30 -9.07
CA ILE A 111 -12.22 -8.76 -8.94
C ILE A 111 -12.60 -9.11 -7.52
N TYR A 112 -13.69 -9.84 -7.34
CA TYR A 112 -14.16 -10.17 -6.00
C TYR A 112 -14.54 -11.64 -5.86
N GLY A 113 -14.10 -12.23 -4.75
CA GLY A 113 -14.46 -13.58 -4.34
C GLY A 113 -15.67 -13.62 -3.41
N ASN A 114 -16.09 -14.83 -3.05
CA ASN A 114 -17.20 -15.07 -2.13
C ASN A 114 -16.79 -15.05 -0.64
N GLY A 115 -15.60 -14.52 -0.32
CA GLY A 115 -14.98 -14.54 1.00
C GLY A 115 -13.66 -15.28 0.96
N PHE A 116 -12.64 -14.79 1.68
CA PHE A 116 -11.31 -15.40 1.65
C PHE A 116 -11.29 -16.85 2.19
N ASP A 117 -12.26 -17.25 3.03
CA ASP A 117 -12.38 -18.66 3.46
C ASP A 117 -13.08 -19.55 2.43
N ASN A 118 -13.77 -18.97 1.46
CA ASN A 118 -14.61 -19.69 0.47
C ASN A 118 -14.00 -19.69 -0.94
N THR A 119 -13.24 -18.66 -1.28
CA THR A 119 -12.67 -18.46 -2.62
C THR A 119 -11.17 -18.40 -2.51
N LYS A 120 -10.52 -19.44 -3.01
CA LYS A 120 -9.05 -19.57 -3.01
C LYS A 120 -8.54 -19.57 -4.43
N VAL A 121 -7.54 -18.74 -4.73
CA VAL A 121 -6.82 -18.73 -6.00
C VAL A 121 -5.37 -19.08 -5.74
N THR A 122 -4.85 -20.08 -6.45
CA THR A 122 -3.46 -20.52 -6.35
C THR A 122 -2.79 -20.45 -7.71
N ASN A 123 -1.50 -20.13 -7.74
CA ASN A 123 -0.71 -20.37 -8.95
C ASN A 123 -0.67 -21.88 -9.21
N ILE A 124 -0.68 -22.27 -10.48
CA ILE A 124 -0.27 -23.61 -10.88
C ILE A 124 1.22 -23.71 -10.58
N ALA A 125 1.61 -24.62 -9.69
CA ALA A 125 3.00 -24.77 -9.29
C ALA A 125 3.88 -24.98 -10.54
N PRO A 126 4.88 -24.13 -10.79
CA PRO A 126 5.82 -24.37 -11.87
C PRO A 126 6.55 -25.70 -11.61
N GLY A 127 7.12 -26.28 -12.68
CA GLY A 127 7.87 -27.54 -12.59
C GLY A 127 9.12 -27.44 -11.72
N THR A 128 10.21 -28.11 -12.10
CA THR A 128 11.44 -28.12 -11.28
C THR A 128 12.13 -26.76 -11.11
N LEU A 129 11.85 -25.79 -12.00
CA LEU A 129 12.36 -24.43 -11.96
C LEU A 129 11.20 -23.44 -11.81
N ILE A 130 11.28 -22.59 -10.80
CA ILE A 130 10.26 -21.57 -10.50
C ILE A 130 10.65 -20.30 -11.25
N GLU A 131 10.21 -20.17 -12.51
CA GLU A 131 10.35 -18.92 -13.28
C GLU A 131 9.07 -18.06 -13.21
N ASP A 132 7.91 -18.71 -13.17
CA ASP A 132 6.60 -18.06 -13.28
C ASP A 132 5.68 -18.44 -12.11
N SER A 133 5.94 -17.84 -10.95
CA SER A 133 5.04 -17.94 -9.79
C SER A 133 3.99 -16.83 -9.75
N CYS A 134 4.01 -15.95 -10.76
CA CYS A 134 3.13 -14.79 -10.84
C CYS A 134 1.71 -15.23 -11.17
N LEU A 135 0.79 -14.95 -10.26
CA LEU A 135 -0.64 -15.13 -10.49
C LEU A 135 -1.27 -13.84 -10.97
N PHE A 136 -0.86 -12.68 -10.44
CA PHE A 136 -1.43 -11.39 -10.81
C PHE A 136 -0.36 -10.40 -11.24
N TYR A 137 -0.54 -9.86 -12.45
CA TYR A 137 0.30 -8.81 -12.99
C TYR A 137 -0.57 -7.67 -13.50
N ILE A 138 -0.46 -6.49 -12.88
CA ILE A 138 -1.07 -5.27 -13.43
C ILE A 138 -0.08 -4.71 -14.45
N ALA A 139 -0.48 -4.67 -15.72
CA ALA A 139 0.41 -4.29 -16.79
C ALA A 139 0.74 -2.78 -16.72
N ALA A 140 2.03 -2.48 -16.87
CA ALA A 140 2.53 -1.11 -16.83
C ALA A 140 2.12 -0.29 -18.06
N ASP A 141 1.55 -0.88 -19.12
CA ASP A 141 1.20 -0.18 -20.36
C ASP A 141 -0.07 0.67 -20.23
N ASN A 142 -0.93 0.41 -19.23
CA ASN A 142 -2.11 1.23 -18.97
C ASN A 142 -1.74 2.59 -18.32
N ILE A 143 -2.57 3.62 -18.51
CA ILE A 143 -2.39 4.94 -17.90
C ILE A 143 -3.41 5.08 -16.77
N ASN A 144 -2.93 5.12 -15.52
CA ASN A 144 -3.74 5.23 -14.30
C ASN A 144 -4.83 4.14 -14.18
N PRO A 145 -4.51 2.82 -14.32
CA PRO A 145 -5.51 1.78 -14.12
C PRO A 145 -6.11 1.86 -12.71
N ARG A 146 -7.38 1.51 -12.56
CA ARG A 146 -8.04 1.32 -11.26
C ARG A 146 -8.31 -0.17 -11.09
N VAL A 147 -7.72 -0.78 -10.08
CA VAL A 147 -7.85 -2.21 -9.81
C VAL A 147 -8.31 -2.41 -8.39
N GLU A 148 -9.43 -3.09 -8.20
CA GLU A 148 -9.96 -3.45 -6.89
C GLU A 148 -10.03 -4.97 -6.77
N ILE A 149 -9.40 -5.52 -5.73
CA ILE A 149 -9.35 -6.95 -5.46
C ILE A 149 -9.87 -7.18 -4.06
N THR A 150 -10.90 -8.01 -3.90
CA THR A 150 -11.48 -8.22 -2.57
C THR A 150 -11.98 -9.64 -2.30
N ARG A 151 -11.96 -10.06 -1.03
CA ARG A 151 -12.58 -11.30 -0.55
C ARG A 151 -12.04 -12.58 -1.19
N ILE A 152 -10.73 -12.62 -1.43
CA ILE A 152 -10.02 -13.75 -2.04
C ILE A 152 -8.88 -14.21 -1.14
N HIS A 153 -8.68 -15.52 -1.05
CA HIS A 153 -7.46 -16.12 -0.52
C HIS A 153 -6.49 -16.45 -1.65
N PHE A 154 -5.41 -15.70 -1.75
CA PHE A 154 -4.28 -16.00 -2.61
C PHE A 154 -3.33 -16.95 -1.90
N GLN A 155 -3.13 -18.14 -2.46
CA GLN A 155 -2.10 -19.06 -1.99
C GLN A 155 -1.01 -19.23 -3.05
N GLN A 156 0.25 -18.97 -2.67
CA GLN A 156 1.38 -19.34 -3.50
C GLN A 156 1.79 -20.77 -3.16
N THR A 157 1.81 -21.65 -4.16
CA THR A 157 2.33 -23.01 -4.06
C THR A 157 3.65 -23.10 -4.81
N ILE A 158 4.70 -23.57 -4.14
CA ILE A 158 6.06 -23.51 -4.66
C ILE A 158 6.74 -24.85 -4.48
N ASN A 159 7.14 -25.42 -5.62
CA ASN A 159 7.85 -26.69 -5.70
C ASN A 159 9.16 -26.47 -6.46
N GLY A 160 10.27 -27.00 -5.95
CA GLY A 160 11.58 -26.93 -6.63
C GLY A 160 12.44 -25.73 -6.24
N SER A 161 13.46 -25.46 -7.06
CA SER A 161 14.48 -24.44 -6.76
C SER A 161 14.16 -23.13 -7.50
N SER A 162 14.26 -22.01 -6.78
CA SER A 162 14.14 -20.66 -7.35
C SER A 162 15.33 -20.39 -8.26
N ILE A 163 15.08 -19.78 -9.41
CA ILE A 163 16.11 -19.04 -10.15
C ILE A 163 16.15 -17.59 -9.64
N ASN A 164 17.27 -16.90 -9.86
CA ASN A 164 17.36 -15.47 -9.57
C ASN A 164 16.39 -14.70 -10.46
N GLY A 165 15.60 -13.78 -9.90
CA GLY A 165 14.66 -12.95 -10.64
C GLY A 165 13.27 -13.58 -10.88
N ALA A 166 12.90 -14.60 -10.10
CA ALA A 166 11.55 -15.15 -10.13
C ALA A 166 10.50 -14.08 -9.79
N TRP A 167 9.39 -14.08 -10.52
CA TRP A 167 8.34 -13.09 -10.35
C TRP A 167 7.57 -13.30 -9.05
N PRO A 168 7.11 -12.21 -8.39
CA PRO A 168 6.26 -12.31 -7.21
C PRO A 168 4.90 -12.91 -7.55
N LEU A 169 4.18 -13.46 -6.55
CA LEU A 169 2.81 -13.95 -6.77
C LEU A 169 1.92 -12.84 -7.33
N ILE A 170 2.09 -11.62 -6.81
CA ILE A 170 1.36 -10.45 -7.26
C ILE A 170 2.34 -9.31 -7.49
N GLN A 171 2.30 -8.72 -8.68
CA GLN A 171 3.04 -7.52 -9.05
C GLN A 171 2.08 -6.40 -9.42
N LEU A 172 2.19 -5.29 -8.69
CA LEU A 172 1.39 -4.09 -8.90
C LEU A 172 2.30 -3.01 -9.48
N ASN A 173 2.23 -2.75 -10.80
CA ASN A 173 3.12 -1.79 -11.46
C ASN A 173 2.60 -0.36 -11.53
N ASP A 174 1.31 -0.11 -11.73
CA ASP A 174 0.84 1.26 -11.94
C ASP A 174 -0.61 1.43 -11.45
N GLY A 175 -0.98 2.68 -11.21
CA GLY A 175 -2.35 3.12 -11.01
C GLY A 175 -2.84 3.13 -9.57
N ARG A 176 -4.16 3.03 -9.45
CA ARG A 176 -4.92 3.04 -8.21
C ARG A 176 -5.31 1.62 -7.88
N VAL A 177 -4.60 0.99 -6.94
CA VAL A 177 -4.86 -0.39 -6.55
C VAL A 177 -5.45 -0.44 -5.15
N THR A 178 -6.58 -1.10 -5.00
CA THR A 178 -7.19 -1.40 -3.70
C THR A 178 -7.25 -2.90 -3.51
N VAL A 179 -6.67 -3.40 -2.43
CA VAL A 179 -6.79 -4.80 -2.02
C VAL A 179 -7.46 -4.83 -0.65
N SER A 180 -8.64 -5.45 -0.54
CA SER A 180 -9.39 -5.44 0.72
C SER A 180 -9.92 -6.81 1.12
N SER A 181 -9.94 -7.12 2.42
CA SER A 181 -10.49 -8.40 2.92
C SER A 181 -9.89 -9.62 2.21
N CYS A 182 -8.58 -9.62 1.97
CA CYS A 182 -7.88 -10.71 1.29
C CYS A 182 -6.97 -11.47 2.24
N LYS A 183 -6.73 -12.75 1.94
CA LYS A 183 -5.76 -13.58 2.66
C LYS A 183 -4.62 -13.96 1.72
N PHE A 184 -3.41 -13.95 2.23
CA PHE A 184 -2.18 -14.31 1.55
C PHE A 184 -1.49 -15.39 2.38
N SER A 185 -1.15 -16.52 1.77
CA SER A 185 -0.43 -17.59 2.45
C SER A 185 0.45 -18.38 1.50
N GLN A 186 1.55 -18.90 1.99
CA GLN A 186 2.41 -19.75 1.19
C GLN A 186 2.27 -21.23 1.59
N SER A 187 2.40 -22.11 0.61
CA SER A 187 2.65 -23.54 0.80
C SER A 187 3.92 -23.87 0.05
N THR A 188 5.00 -24.17 0.77
CA THR A 188 6.33 -24.38 0.19
C THR A 188 7.07 -25.47 0.94
N ASP A 189 7.71 -26.36 0.20
CA ASP A 189 8.71 -27.30 0.74
C ASP A 189 10.13 -26.73 0.61
N VAL A 190 10.26 -25.54 0.03
CA VAL A 190 11.54 -24.89 -0.27
C VAL A 190 12.01 -24.07 0.94
N THR A 191 13.21 -24.39 1.44
CA THR A 191 13.82 -23.73 2.61
C THR A 191 14.53 -22.42 2.28
N SER A 192 14.74 -22.12 0.99
CA SER A 192 15.40 -20.89 0.54
C SER A 192 14.96 -20.54 -0.88
N SER A 193 14.37 -19.37 -1.05
CA SER A 193 13.89 -18.90 -2.35
C SER A 193 13.81 -17.38 -2.38
N GLN A 194 14.18 -16.76 -3.50
CA GLN A 194 14.48 -15.33 -3.54
C GLN A 194 13.36 -14.46 -4.10
N PHE A 195 12.09 -14.82 -3.89
CA PHE A 195 10.97 -14.06 -4.45
C PHE A 195 10.20 -13.29 -3.38
N ASN A 196 9.68 -12.15 -3.78
CA ASN A 196 8.67 -11.41 -3.05
C ASN A 196 7.32 -12.12 -3.18
N TYR A 197 6.52 -12.14 -2.13
CA TYR A 197 5.16 -12.68 -2.25
C TYR A 197 4.26 -11.68 -2.97
N LEU A 198 4.19 -10.46 -2.44
CA LEU A 198 3.53 -9.31 -3.06
C LEU A 198 4.56 -8.22 -3.29
N GLU A 199 4.68 -7.78 -4.53
CA GLU A 199 5.57 -6.70 -4.91
C GLU A 199 4.78 -5.54 -5.51
N VAL A 200 5.11 -4.36 -5.03
CA VAL A 200 4.60 -3.08 -5.49
C VAL A 200 5.76 -2.35 -6.15
N ILE A 201 5.65 -2.05 -7.44
CA ILE A 201 6.64 -1.29 -8.20
C ILE A 201 5.88 -0.16 -8.88
N THR A 202 6.46 1.03 -9.05
CA THR A 202 5.81 2.10 -9.84
C THR A 202 6.72 2.65 -10.93
N PRO A 203 6.93 1.91 -12.04
CA PRO A 203 7.90 2.27 -13.07
C PRO A 203 7.53 3.56 -13.82
N LYS A 204 6.27 4.01 -13.73
CA LYS A 204 5.76 5.23 -14.38
C LYS A 204 5.63 6.44 -13.46
N GLY A 205 6.12 6.36 -12.22
CA GLY A 205 6.27 7.55 -11.40
C GLY A 205 5.16 7.85 -10.41
N LYS A 206 3.99 7.19 -10.48
CA LYS A 206 2.80 7.54 -9.68
C LYS A 206 1.95 6.32 -9.33
N GLY A 207 1.77 6.03 -8.05
CA GLY A 207 0.85 4.98 -7.59
C GLY A 207 0.06 5.40 -6.35
N ILE A 208 -1.22 5.02 -6.29
CA ILE A 208 -2.02 5.10 -5.06
C ILE A 208 -2.44 3.69 -4.70
N ILE A 209 -1.94 3.17 -3.59
CA ILE A 209 -2.15 1.77 -3.21
C ILE A 209 -2.76 1.72 -1.83
N SER A 210 -3.91 1.07 -1.72
CA SER A 210 -4.55 0.82 -0.43
C SER A 210 -4.70 -0.68 -0.18
N MET A 211 -4.29 -1.11 1.01
CA MET A 211 -4.51 -2.47 1.50
C MET A 211 -5.28 -2.40 2.81
N GLU A 212 -6.39 -3.13 2.91
CA GLU A 212 -7.29 -3.01 4.06
C GLU A 212 -7.84 -4.37 4.50
N ASP A 213 -7.81 -4.66 5.80
CA ASP A 213 -8.34 -5.91 6.36
C ASP A 213 -7.72 -7.17 5.72
N CYS A 214 -6.43 -7.09 5.35
CA CYS A 214 -5.72 -8.19 4.72
C CYS A 214 -4.92 -9.03 5.74
N SER A 215 -4.73 -10.32 5.47
CA SER A 215 -3.92 -11.20 6.32
C SER A 215 -2.83 -11.90 5.53
N PHE A 216 -1.58 -11.72 5.93
CA PHE A 216 -0.39 -12.41 5.44
C PHE A 216 0.03 -13.44 6.47
N THR A 217 0.05 -14.72 6.08
CA THR A 217 0.23 -15.84 7.02
C THR A 217 1.24 -16.85 6.49
N ASN A 218 2.22 -17.22 7.32
CA ASN A 218 3.21 -18.28 7.04
C ASN A 218 3.87 -18.12 5.66
N ILE A 219 4.29 -16.90 5.34
CA ILE A 219 5.09 -16.62 4.15
C ILE A 219 6.55 -16.78 4.55
N SER A 220 7.27 -17.70 3.93
CA SER A 220 8.67 -18.00 4.22
C SER A 220 9.57 -17.74 3.02
N SER A 221 10.87 -17.72 3.28
CA SER A 221 11.95 -17.65 2.28
C SER A 221 12.11 -16.29 1.58
N GLY A 222 11.09 -15.43 1.53
CA GLY A 222 11.14 -14.06 1.02
C GLY A 222 10.25 -13.07 1.80
N SER A 223 10.07 -11.87 1.27
CA SER A 223 9.25 -10.83 1.89
C SER A 223 7.77 -11.12 1.63
N ALA A 224 6.93 -10.92 2.65
CA ALA A 224 5.49 -10.91 2.47
C ALA A 224 5.03 -9.73 1.61
N LEU A 225 5.68 -8.57 1.78
CA LEU A 225 5.41 -7.36 1.03
C LEU A 225 6.70 -6.61 0.72
N THR A 226 6.93 -6.33 -0.56
CA THR A 226 8.02 -5.45 -1.00
C THR A 226 7.44 -4.25 -1.74
N ILE A 227 7.92 -3.07 -1.39
CA ILE A 227 7.50 -1.79 -1.95
C ILE A 227 8.75 -1.13 -2.54
N ASP A 228 8.81 -1.05 -3.86
CA ASP A 228 9.89 -0.44 -4.61
C ASP A 228 9.44 0.88 -5.25
N THR A 229 9.90 1.98 -4.66
CA THR A 229 9.59 3.35 -5.11
C THR A 229 10.71 3.94 -5.97
N SER A 230 11.63 3.12 -6.49
CA SER A 230 12.80 3.59 -7.25
C SER A 230 12.49 4.46 -8.48
N HIS A 231 11.29 4.33 -9.02
CA HIS A 231 10.91 4.96 -10.28
C HIS A 231 9.84 6.05 -10.10
N GLY A 232 9.40 6.33 -8.87
CA GLY A 232 8.23 7.18 -8.67
C GLY A 232 7.76 7.43 -7.24
N ASP A 233 6.86 8.39 -7.13
CA ASP A 233 6.12 8.66 -5.91
C ASP A 233 4.98 7.65 -5.73
N ILE A 234 4.89 7.09 -4.52
CA ILE A 234 3.81 6.20 -4.11
C ILE A 234 3.15 6.76 -2.86
N ASP A 235 1.82 6.84 -2.87
CA ASP A 235 1.02 6.97 -1.65
C ASP A 235 0.43 5.59 -1.31
N MET A 236 0.96 4.96 -0.26
CA MET A 236 0.56 3.63 0.17
C MET A 236 -0.01 3.63 1.58
N GLN A 237 -1.22 3.07 1.71
CA GLN A 237 -1.95 3.01 2.97
C GLN A 237 -2.34 1.57 3.27
N ILE A 238 -1.79 1.03 4.35
CA ILE A 238 -2.00 -0.35 4.81
C ILE A 238 -2.75 -0.28 6.15
N ARG A 239 -3.98 -0.78 6.18
CA ARG A 239 -4.90 -0.61 7.31
C ARG A 239 -5.42 -1.94 7.82
N ARG A 240 -5.38 -2.16 9.13
CA ARG A 240 -5.96 -3.34 9.79
C ARG A 240 -5.46 -4.66 9.18
N CYS A 241 -4.22 -4.65 8.71
CA CYS A 241 -3.60 -5.83 8.13
C CYS A 241 -2.84 -6.63 9.20
N ASN A 242 -2.83 -7.95 9.05
CA ASN A 242 -2.12 -8.86 9.96
C ASN A 242 -0.99 -9.56 9.21
N PHE A 243 0.22 -9.54 9.76
CA PHE A 243 1.39 -10.27 9.28
C PHE A 243 1.79 -11.28 10.36
N ILE A 244 1.60 -12.58 10.09
CA ILE A 244 1.73 -13.65 11.09
C ILE A 244 2.65 -14.73 10.56
N GLY A 245 3.75 -14.99 11.26
CA GLY A 245 4.70 -16.05 10.87
C GLY A 245 5.39 -15.79 9.54
N CYS A 246 5.53 -14.52 9.14
CA CYS A 246 6.26 -14.14 7.93
C CYS A 246 7.77 -14.17 8.21
N GLN A 247 8.52 -14.91 7.41
CA GLN A 247 9.93 -15.21 7.62
C GLN A 247 10.74 -14.93 6.36
N SER A 248 11.74 -14.07 6.49
CA SER A 248 12.72 -13.80 5.45
C SER A 248 14.12 -14.23 5.92
N TYR A 249 14.84 -14.89 5.03
CA TYR A 249 16.20 -15.40 5.27
C TYR A 249 17.19 -14.99 4.18
N GLN A 250 16.83 -14.04 3.30
CA GLN A 250 17.72 -13.59 2.23
C GLN A 250 18.82 -12.68 2.77
N SER A 251 20.04 -12.88 2.28
CA SER A 251 21.17 -12.02 2.55
C SER A 251 20.86 -10.57 2.20
N TYR A 252 21.26 -9.67 3.09
CA TYR A 252 21.07 -8.23 2.96
C TYR A 252 21.94 -7.64 1.85
N ASP A 253 21.33 -6.79 1.02
CA ASP A 253 21.98 -5.93 0.03
C ASP A 253 21.34 -4.54 0.11
N GLU A 254 22.18 -3.53 0.32
CA GLU A 254 21.79 -2.12 0.50
C GLU A 254 21.27 -1.49 -0.79
N THR A 255 21.65 -2.08 -1.92
CA THR A 255 21.50 -1.47 -3.25
C THR A 255 20.35 -2.08 -4.06
N SER A 256 19.67 -3.09 -3.52
CA SER A 256 18.59 -3.78 -4.24
C SER A 256 17.33 -3.91 -3.39
N SER A 257 16.18 -4.07 -4.03
CA SER A 257 14.85 -4.28 -3.42
C SER A 257 14.69 -5.66 -2.76
N GLN A 258 15.79 -6.40 -2.56
CA GLN A 258 15.75 -7.80 -2.14
C GLN A 258 15.12 -8.04 -0.76
N CYS A 259 14.70 -9.28 -0.59
CA CYS A 259 13.75 -9.75 0.41
C CYS A 259 14.37 -10.04 1.80
N SER A 260 14.98 -9.08 2.49
CA SER A 260 15.76 -9.32 3.73
C SER A 260 14.97 -9.24 5.05
N SER A 261 13.72 -8.81 4.99
CA SER A 261 12.79 -8.71 6.12
C SER A 261 11.35 -9.03 5.68
N PRO A 262 10.41 -9.33 6.58
CA PRO A 262 9.02 -9.65 6.21
C PRO A 262 8.34 -8.57 5.36
N ILE A 263 8.67 -7.31 5.63
CA ILE A 263 8.31 -6.17 4.78
C ILE A 263 9.59 -5.44 4.39
N VAL A 264 9.72 -5.10 3.11
CA VAL A 264 10.82 -4.30 2.59
C VAL A 264 10.27 -3.08 1.86
N ILE A 265 10.76 -1.90 2.21
CA ILE A 265 10.47 -0.63 1.53
C ILE A 265 11.80 -0.13 0.99
N PHE A 266 11.92 -0.04 -0.33
CA PHE A 266 13.13 0.37 -1.02
C PHE A 266 12.87 1.56 -1.92
N SER A 267 13.77 2.53 -1.90
CA SER A 267 13.79 3.65 -2.84
C SER A 267 15.20 3.89 -3.33
N SER A 268 15.39 3.94 -4.65
CA SER A 268 16.54 4.64 -5.24
C SER A 268 16.16 6.00 -5.84
N PHE A 269 14.92 6.44 -5.60
CA PHE A 269 14.43 7.69 -6.14
C PHE A 269 15.03 8.88 -5.36
N SER A 270 15.93 9.61 -6.02
CA SER A 270 16.55 10.80 -5.46
C SER A 270 15.70 12.03 -5.73
N TYR A 271 15.26 12.68 -4.66
CA TYR A 271 14.52 13.94 -4.77
C TYR A 271 15.47 15.09 -5.13
N ALA A 272 15.21 15.78 -6.25
CA ALA A 272 16.06 16.84 -6.80
C ALA A 272 16.20 18.11 -5.92
N THR A 273 15.70 18.11 -4.68
CA THR A 273 15.75 19.26 -3.78
C THR A 273 16.21 18.84 -2.39
N SER A 274 17.34 19.39 -1.96
CA SER A 274 17.83 19.32 -0.59
C SER A 274 16.70 19.68 0.41
N PRO A 275 16.40 18.83 1.40
CA PRO A 275 15.25 19.00 2.30
C PRO A 275 15.43 20.11 3.34
N THR A 276 16.45 20.97 3.22
CA THR A 276 16.74 22.00 4.24
C THR A 276 15.69 23.11 4.37
N SER A 277 14.70 23.20 3.47
CA SER A 277 13.68 24.28 3.50
C SER A 277 12.26 23.91 3.08
N VAL A 278 11.98 22.65 2.74
CA VAL A 278 10.62 22.17 2.43
C VAL A 278 10.24 21.13 3.48
N PRO A 279 9.21 21.37 4.31
CA PRO A 279 8.65 20.31 5.13
C PRO A 279 8.17 19.22 4.18
N ALA A 280 8.90 18.11 4.13
CA ALA A 280 8.81 17.12 3.06
C ALA A 280 7.54 16.23 3.13
N PHE A 281 6.44 16.78 3.63
CA PHE A 281 5.19 16.06 3.91
C PHE A 281 4.21 16.05 2.72
N ILE A 282 4.46 16.85 1.68
CA ILE A 282 3.58 16.95 0.50
C ILE A 282 4.18 16.25 -0.74
N VAL A 283 5.47 15.88 -0.72
CA VAL A 283 6.21 15.53 -1.97
C VAL A 283 7.00 14.21 -1.89
N LEU A 284 6.99 13.48 -0.77
CA LEU A 284 7.72 12.20 -0.65
C LEU A 284 6.74 11.01 -0.69
N PRO A 285 7.20 9.78 -1.00
CA PRO A 285 6.35 8.61 -0.97
C PRO A 285 5.99 8.40 0.50
N VAL A 286 4.71 8.20 0.76
CA VAL A 286 4.19 8.00 2.11
C VAL A 286 3.72 6.57 2.20
N VAL A 287 4.44 5.73 2.96
CA VAL A 287 4.01 4.37 3.28
C VAL A 287 3.52 4.33 4.73
N VAL A 288 2.22 4.19 4.94
CA VAL A 288 1.63 4.25 6.28
C VAL A 288 0.92 2.94 6.62
N PHE A 289 1.31 2.37 7.77
CA PHE A 289 0.66 1.26 8.44
C PHE A 289 -0.24 1.81 9.55
N THR A 290 -1.52 1.44 9.56
CA THR A 290 -2.48 1.86 10.58
C THR A 290 -3.23 0.66 11.15
N ASN A 291 -3.25 0.50 12.47
CA ASN A 291 -3.92 -0.60 13.15
C ASN A 291 -3.47 -2.00 12.64
N CYS A 292 -2.22 -2.12 12.18
CA CYS A 292 -1.69 -3.40 11.70
C CYS A 292 -1.11 -4.22 12.87
N THR A 293 -1.16 -5.55 12.73
CA THR A 293 -0.58 -6.47 13.72
C THR A 293 0.54 -7.28 13.09
N PHE A 294 1.66 -7.39 13.80
CA PHE A 294 2.83 -8.15 13.39
C PHE A 294 3.13 -9.20 14.48
N THR A 295 3.05 -10.49 14.13
CA THR A 295 3.11 -11.58 15.11
C THR A 295 4.07 -12.68 14.67
N ASN A 296 5.08 -12.99 15.48
CA ASN A 296 6.03 -14.09 15.26
C ASN A 296 6.71 -14.03 13.88
N ASN A 297 6.95 -12.82 13.39
CA ASN A 297 7.66 -12.60 12.15
C ASN A 297 9.18 -12.59 12.41
N SER A 298 9.99 -12.91 11.39
CA SER A 298 11.44 -12.96 11.49
C SER A 298 12.09 -12.47 10.20
N GLY A 299 13.14 -11.65 10.32
CA GLY A 299 13.99 -11.25 9.20
C GLY A 299 15.45 -11.13 9.62
N ILE A 300 16.35 -10.94 8.65
CA ILE A 300 17.79 -10.83 8.94
C ILE A 300 18.08 -9.52 9.69
N LYS A 301 17.50 -8.41 9.22
CA LYS A 301 17.71 -7.07 9.79
C LYS A 301 16.54 -6.64 10.67
N ALA A 302 15.32 -6.93 10.24
CA ALA A 302 14.10 -6.54 10.94
C ALA A 302 13.06 -7.66 10.94
N ASN A 303 12.34 -7.80 12.05
CA ASN A 303 11.22 -8.73 12.17
C ASN A 303 9.92 -8.18 11.60
N VAL A 304 9.83 -6.88 11.30
CA VAL A 304 8.63 -6.26 10.75
C VAL A 304 8.92 -5.64 9.42
N ALA A 305 9.69 -4.55 9.41
CA ALA A 305 9.90 -3.75 8.23
C ALA A 305 11.33 -3.26 8.13
N GLU A 306 11.86 -3.31 6.92
CA GLU A 306 13.13 -2.74 6.55
C GLU A 306 12.89 -1.60 5.57
N ILE A 307 13.45 -0.43 5.85
CA ILE A 307 13.38 0.76 5.00
C ILE A 307 14.80 1.01 4.48
N LYS A 308 15.01 1.01 3.17
CA LYS A 308 16.34 1.15 2.56
C LYS A 308 16.42 2.08 1.35
N GLY A 309 17.60 2.67 1.17
CA GLY A 309 17.98 3.49 0.03
C GLY A 309 17.85 5.00 0.29
N GLU A 310 17.28 5.73 -0.66
CA GLU A 310 16.98 7.15 -0.53
C GLU A 310 15.87 7.42 0.51
N GLN A 311 15.75 8.67 0.99
CA GLN A 311 14.82 9.02 2.06
C GLN A 311 13.35 8.78 1.66
N ILE A 312 12.67 7.86 2.34
CA ILE A 312 11.23 7.58 2.22
C ILE A 312 10.51 8.06 3.48
N LYS A 313 9.30 8.61 3.36
CA LYS A 313 8.45 8.87 4.53
C LYS A 313 7.61 7.64 4.81
N PHE A 314 7.66 7.18 6.05
CA PHE A 314 6.86 6.05 6.50
C PHE A 314 6.20 6.36 7.84
N GLY A 315 5.17 5.58 8.17
CA GLY A 315 4.45 5.73 9.43
C GLY A 315 3.85 4.43 9.93
N PHE A 316 3.86 4.24 11.25
CA PHE A 316 3.19 3.18 11.98
C PHE A 316 2.29 3.84 13.03
N SER A 317 0.98 3.77 12.82
CA SER A 317 -0.03 4.32 13.71
C SER A 317 -0.85 3.20 14.33
N SER A 318 -0.92 3.15 15.66
CA SER A 318 -1.72 2.18 16.42
C SER A 318 -1.42 0.72 16.06
N CYS A 319 -0.20 0.42 15.61
CA CYS A 319 0.22 -0.93 15.24
C CYS A 319 0.62 -1.75 16.47
N THR A 320 0.51 -3.07 16.38
CA THR A 320 0.90 -3.99 17.45
C THR A 320 2.02 -4.92 16.97
N PHE A 321 3.12 -4.96 17.72
CA PHE A 321 4.28 -5.78 17.47
C PHE A 321 4.38 -6.88 18.55
N THR A 322 4.36 -8.14 18.13
CA THR A 322 4.44 -9.30 19.03
C THR A 322 5.45 -10.31 18.49
N GLY A 323 6.38 -10.75 19.33
CA GLY A 323 7.43 -11.68 18.94
C GLY A 323 8.56 -11.76 19.96
N THR A 324 9.54 -12.62 19.70
CA THR A 324 10.60 -12.99 20.66
C THR A 324 11.86 -12.11 20.57
N SER A 325 11.99 -11.21 19.59
CA SER A 325 13.13 -10.27 19.52
C SER A 325 12.71 -8.84 19.16
N GLU A 326 13.37 -7.87 19.80
CA GLU A 326 13.04 -6.43 19.78
C GLU A 326 13.47 -5.70 18.49
N LYS A 327 13.99 -6.43 17.49
CA LYS A 327 14.46 -5.83 16.23
C LYS A 327 13.30 -5.65 15.26
N TYR A 328 12.28 -4.87 15.61
CA TYR A 328 11.09 -4.76 14.77
C TYR A 328 11.40 -4.05 13.45
N ILE A 329 12.14 -2.94 13.48
CA ILE A 329 12.34 -2.08 12.31
C ILE A 329 13.82 -1.76 12.12
N TYR A 330 14.25 -1.76 10.87
CA TYR A 330 15.58 -1.38 10.43
C TYR A 330 15.47 -0.27 9.38
N VAL A 331 16.28 0.78 9.51
CA VAL A 331 16.33 1.87 8.55
C VAL A 331 17.76 2.01 8.03
N SER A 332 17.95 1.88 6.73
CA SER A 332 19.19 2.15 6.01
C SER A 332 18.96 3.28 5.01
N SER A 333 19.19 4.53 5.41
CA SER A 333 18.87 5.69 4.57
C SER A 333 20.11 6.49 4.22
N THR A 334 20.17 7.02 3.00
CA THR A 334 21.02 8.18 2.71
C THR A 334 20.42 9.42 3.40
N GLY A 335 21.27 10.36 3.84
CA GLY A 335 20.82 11.65 4.37
C GLY A 335 21.43 12.04 5.72
N GLU A 336 21.13 13.26 6.16
CA GLU A 336 21.62 13.79 7.43
C GLU A 336 21.01 13.04 8.64
N VAL A 337 21.86 12.66 9.58
CA VAL A 337 21.50 11.86 10.77
C VAL A 337 20.36 12.48 11.56
N ASP A 338 20.39 13.78 11.79
CA ASP A 338 19.36 14.48 12.56
C ASP A 338 18.00 14.50 11.84
N ALA A 339 18.01 14.68 10.52
CA ALA A 339 16.80 14.68 9.71
C ALA A 339 16.15 13.29 9.63
N VAL A 340 16.95 12.24 9.48
CA VAL A 340 16.48 10.85 9.49
C VAL A 340 15.99 10.46 10.89
N SER A 341 16.71 10.86 11.95
CA SER A 341 16.32 10.58 13.33
C SER A 341 15.01 11.24 13.73
N LEU A 342 14.81 12.49 13.31
CA LEU A 342 13.55 13.21 13.52
C LEU A 342 12.39 12.53 12.77
N MET A 343 12.62 12.15 11.51
CA MET A 343 11.63 11.42 10.71
C MET A 343 11.20 10.12 11.38
N ILE A 344 12.16 9.32 11.84
CA ILE A 344 11.89 8.06 12.56
C ILE A 344 11.08 8.34 13.83
N THR A 345 11.45 9.34 14.62
CA THR A 345 10.71 9.69 15.86
C THR A 345 9.27 10.15 15.59
N GLN A 346 9.01 10.72 14.41
CA GLN A 346 7.68 11.15 13.99
C GLN A 346 6.89 10.05 13.28
N ALA A 347 7.56 8.99 12.82
CA ALA A 347 6.94 7.87 12.11
C ALA A 347 6.08 6.97 13.01
N PHE A 348 6.09 7.14 14.35
CA PHE A 348 5.33 6.28 15.26
C PHE A 348 4.30 7.05 16.08
N GLY A 349 3.11 6.47 16.21
CA GLY A 349 2.07 6.96 17.12
C GLY A 349 1.18 5.83 17.61
N GLY A 350 1.03 5.65 18.92
CA GLY A 350 0.12 4.70 19.57
C GLY A 350 0.45 3.23 19.35
N CYS A 351 1.65 2.92 18.87
CA CYS A 351 2.07 1.55 18.66
C CYS A 351 2.29 0.82 20.01
N LYS A 352 2.12 -0.50 19.99
CA LYS A 352 2.29 -1.42 21.12
C LYS A 352 3.34 -2.47 20.80
N ALA A 353 4.23 -2.76 21.75
CA ALA A 353 5.16 -3.88 21.65
C ALA A 353 5.15 -4.71 22.94
N SER A 354 5.93 -5.80 22.99
CA SER A 354 6.16 -6.58 24.22
C SER A 354 6.78 -5.75 25.35
N THR A 355 7.49 -4.68 24.99
CA THR A 355 8.11 -3.71 25.87
C THR A 355 7.51 -2.31 25.63
N ASP A 356 7.57 -1.46 26.66
CA ASP A 356 7.12 -0.06 26.57
C ASP A 356 7.96 0.80 25.60
N THR A 357 9.11 0.28 25.17
CA THR A 357 10.02 0.91 24.22
C THR A 357 10.57 -0.11 23.24
N THR A 358 10.81 0.28 21.99
CA THR A 358 11.62 -0.51 21.06
C THR A 358 12.77 0.31 20.52
N ASN A 359 13.86 -0.37 20.21
CA ASN A 359 15.01 0.23 19.57
C ASN A 359 14.95 0.01 18.06
N ILE A 360 15.11 1.08 17.30
CA ILE A 360 15.26 1.06 15.84
C ILE A 360 16.75 1.15 15.55
N ASN A 361 17.24 0.13 14.84
CA ASN A 361 18.60 0.15 14.31
C ASN A 361 18.61 1.03 13.07
N LEU A 362 19.52 1.99 13.07
CA LEU A 362 19.71 2.93 11.98
C LEU A 362 21.12 2.75 11.39
N ASP A 363 21.18 2.68 10.08
CA ASP A 363 22.39 2.59 9.28
C ASP A 363 22.37 3.77 8.30
N ILE A 364 23.23 4.77 8.51
CA ILE A 364 23.29 5.96 7.67
C ILE A 364 24.61 5.90 6.92
N THR A 365 24.52 5.76 5.61
CA THR A 365 25.69 5.56 4.75
C THR A 365 26.44 6.86 4.46
N SER A 366 25.82 8.04 4.67
CA SER A 366 26.47 9.33 4.44
C SER A 366 25.83 10.49 5.23
N PRO A 367 26.50 11.02 6.28
CA PRO A 367 27.79 10.58 6.81
C PRO A 367 27.66 9.29 7.63
N ALA A 368 28.63 8.38 7.48
CA ALA A 368 28.70 7.15 8.28
C ALA A 368 28.82 7.48 9.77
N SER A 369 27.87 7.03 10.58
CA SER A 369 27.88 7.21 12.04
C SER A 369 27.89 5.86 12.76
N THR A 370 28.63 5.80 13.86
CA THR A 370 29.03 4.56 14.54
C THR A 370 28.04 4.03 15.57
N ASN A 371 27.01 4.80 15.92
CA ASN A 371 25.95 4.40 16.86
C ASN A 371 24.65 5.12 16.49
N ASN A 372 23.77 4.46 15.75
CA ASN A 372 22.43 5.01 15.50
C ASN A 372 21.37 4.03 16.01
N LEU A 373 21.14 4.07 17.31
CA LEU A 373 19.99 3.42 17.90
C LEU A 373 18.99 4.52 18.25
N ILE A 374 17.78 4.43 17.72
CA ILE A 374 16.71 5.35 18.07
C ILE A 374 15.71 4.58 18.92
N THR A 375 15.59 4.96 20.18
CA THR A 375 14.57 4.42 21.07
C THR A 375 13.26 5.14 20.81
N ILE A 376 12.23 4.39 20.43
CA ILE A 376 10.85 4.88 20.29
C ILE A 376 9.98 4.29 21.40
N SER A 377 9.04 5.10 21.89
CA SER A 377 8.04 4.62 22.85
C SER A 377 6.99 3.78 22.13
N THR A 378 6.76 2.57 22.62
CA THR A 378 5.74 1.62 22.18
C THR A 378 4.78 1.26 23.31
N LYS A 379 4.71 2.10 24.35
CA LYS A 379 3.89 1.85 25.53
C LYS A 379 2.40 1.70 25.22
N GLY A 380 1.94 2.20 24.07
CA GLY A 380 0.52 2.39 23.80
C GLY A 380 -0.08 3.37 24.80
N GLU A 381 -0.63 4.50 24.34
CA GLU A 381 -1.26 5.41 25.28
C GLU A 381 -2.53 4.76 25.86
N VAL A 382 -2.58 4.65 27.20
CA VAL A 382 -3.73 4.08 27.92
C VAL A 382 -4.82 5.11 28.17
N ASP A 383 -4.49 6.39 28.15
CA ASP A 383 -5.42 7.48 28.44
C ASP A 383 -5.37 8.54 27.33
N GLU A 384 -6.50 9.23 27.12
CA GLU A 384 -6.50 10.44 26.30
C GLU A 384 -5.69 11.52 27.03
N LYS A 385 -4.67 12.06 26.35
CA LYS A 385 -3.91 13.20 26.88
C LYS A 385 -4.44 14.50 26.32
N THR A 386 -4.55 15.48 27.22
CA THR A 386 -4.80 16.88 26.84
C THR A 386 -3.54 17.68 27.07
N LYS A 387 -3.14 18.47 26.07
CA LYS A 387 -2.10 19.49 26.19
C LYS A 387 -2.67 20.86 25.91
N TYR A 388 -2.20 21.86 26.65
CA TYR A 388 -2.67 23.24 26.55
C TYR A 388 -1.62 24.13 25.90
N VAL A 389 -2.06 24.92 24.93
CA VAL A 389 -1.24 25.93 24.25
C VAL A 389 -1.83 27.31 24.52
N ARG A 390 -1.04 28.24 25.06
CA ARG A 390 -1.53 29.56 25.51
C ARG A 390 -0.65 30.68 25.02
N ASN A 391 -1.26 31.82 24.69
CA ASN A 391 -0.50 33.01 24.32
C ASN A 391 0.27 33.48 25.56
N GLY A 392 1.60 33.61 25.45
CA GLY A 392 2.50 33.81 26.59
C GLY A 392 2.93 32.55 27.33
N GLY A 393 2.58 31.35 26.83
CA GLY A 393 3.14 30.07 27.29
C GLY A 393 4.64 29.94 26.96
N ASN A 394 5.23 28.79 27.29
CA ASN A 394 6.67 28.56 27.11
C ASN A 394 6.98 27.10 26.72
N ASP A 395 7.91 26.93 25.79
CA ASP A 395 8.35 25.61 25.29
C ASP A 395 9.63 25.09 25.98
N GLY A 396 10.15 25.84 26.95
CA GLY A 396 11.33 25.48 27.73
C GLY A 396 11.13 24.28 28.66
N SER A 397 12.24 23.73 29.14
CA SER A 397 12.26 22.63 30.11
C SER A 397 11.62 23.07 31.43
N GLY A 398 10.50 22.43 31.81
CA GLY A 398 9.72 22.75 33.01
C GLY A 398 8.23 22.94 32.75
N HIS A 399 7.84 23.12 31.49
CA HIS A 399 6.45 23.19 31.07
C HIS A 399 5.99 21.82 30.57
N THR A 400 4.91 21.31 31.15
CA THR A 400 4.35 20.00 30.78
C THR A 400 3.19 20.14 29.81
N GLY A 401 2.61 21.33 29.73
CA GLY A 401 1.38 21.59 28.99
C GLY A 401 0.17 20.85 29.53
N GLU A 402 0.22 20.25 30.72
CA GLU A 402 -0.88 19.45 31.28
C GLU A 402 -1.93 20.31 31.99
N ASN A 403 -1.60 21.55 32.32
CA ASN A 403 -2.51 22.54 32.88
C ASN A 403 -2.79 23.70 31.91
N GLU A 404 -4.01 24.25 31.98
CA GLU A 404 -4.44 25.42 31.20
C GLU A 404 -3.72 26.72 31.61
N ALA A 405 -3.15 26.79 32.82
CA ALA A 405 -2.43 27.96 33.30
C ALA A 405 -1.24 28.31 32.40
N ILE A 406 -1.07 29.61 32.09
CA ILE A 406 0.00 30.11 31.21
C ILE A 406 1.40 29.69 31.70
N THR A 407 1.58 29.55 33.01
CA THR A 407 2.84 29.13 33.64
C THR A 407 3.21 27.65 33.41
N ASP A 408 2.31 26.84 32.84
CA ASP A 408 2.56 25.42 32.52
C ASP A 408 2.20 25.08 31.06
N ALA A 409 1.34 25.87 30.42
CA ALA A 409 0.98 25.71 29.01
C ALA A 409 2.16 25.97 28.05
N TYR A 410 2.13 25.28 26.91
CA TYR A 410 3.10 25.48 25.84
C TYR A 410 2.85 26.77 25.07
N ALA A 411 3.92 27.33 24.50
CA ALA A 411 3.83 28.46 23.58
C ALA A 411 3.38 28.00 22.19
N THR A 412 3.82 26.81 21.77
CA THR A 412 3.59 26.30 20.41
C THR A 412 2.83 24.97 20.39
N VAL A 413 2.08 24.75 19.32
CA VAL A 413 1.42 23.48 19.04
C VAL A 413 2.47 22.41 18.71
N THR A 414 3.55 22.78 18.02
CA THR A 414 4.65 21.85 17.68
C THR A 414 5.26 21.23 18.93
N LYS A 415 5.51 22.02 19.98
CA LYS A 415 5.99 21.49 21.25
C LYS A 415 4.96 20.56 21.89
N ALA A 416 3.68 20.95 21.93
CA ALA A 416 2.60 20.12 22.47
C ALA A 416 2.49 18.76 21.75
N ILE A 417 2.61 18.75 20.42
CA ILE A 417 2.63 17.54 19.62
C ILE A 417 3.83 16.67 19.97
N SER A 418 5.03 17.27 20.06
CA SER A 418 6.30 16.54 20.20
C SER A 418 6.37 15.64 21.43
N GLU A 419 5.66 16.03 22.52
CA GLU A 419 5.67 15.39 23.84
C GLU A 419 4.71 14.20 23.99
N SER A 420 3.88 13.91 22.99
CA SER A 420 3.02 12.72 23.00
C SER A 420 3.13 11.93 21.72
N PHE A 421 3.12 10.61 21.87
CA PHE A 421 3.11 9.65 20.80
C PHE A 421 1.74 8.96 20.71
N SER A 422 0.67 9.70 20.99
CA SER A 422 -0.72 9.21 20.91
C SER A 422 -1.05 8.68 19.51
N GLY A 423 -1.75 7.54 19.44
CA GLY A 423 -2.21 6.96 18.16
C GLY A 423 -3.58 7.47 17.74
N SER A 424 -4.02 7.09 16.55
CA SER A 424 -5.34 7.46 16.00
C SER A 424 -6.53 7.07 16.89
N SER A 425 -6.42 5.99 17.66
CA SER A 425 -7.50 5.49 18.53
C SER A 425 -7.70 6.31 19.82
N LYS A 426 -6.69 7.08 20.23
CA LYS A 426 -6.71 7.96 21.41
C LYS A 426 -5.92 9.21 21.08
N PRO A 427 -6.51 10.15 20.31
CA PRO A 427 -5.76 11.29 19.81
C PRO A 427 -5.34 12.22 20.95
N LEU A 428 -4.14 12.79 20.84
CA LEU A 428 -3.70 13.90 21.67
C LEU A 428 -4.64 15.09 21.45
N LEU A 429 -5.35 15.49 22.50
CA LEU A 429 -6.16 16.70 22.48
C LEU A 429 -5.27 17.92 22.73
N ILE A 430 -5.20 18.85 21.79
CA ILE A 430 -4.50 20.12 21.96
C ILE A 430 -5.53 21.22 22.11
N ASN A 431 -5.65 21.75 23.32
CA ASN A 431 -6.54 22.86 23.64
C ASN A 431 -5.80 24.18 23.48
N ILE A 432 -6.17 24.97 22.49
CA ILE A 432 -5.53 26.24 22.16
C ILE A 432 -6.35 27.39 22.73
N GLY A 433 -5.66 28.27 23.44
CA GLY A 433 -6.26 29.43 24.09
C GLY A 433 -6.68 30.51 23.10
N GLN A 434 -7.05 31.66 23.66
CA GLN A 434 -7.28 32.87 22.88
C GLN A 434 -5.93 33.47 22.42
N GLY A 435 -5.85 33.90 21.17
CA GLY A 435 -4.68 34.56 20.60
C GLY A 435 -4.35 34.10 19.18
N THR A 436 -3.25 34.64 18.66
CA THR A 436 -2.63 34.23 17.40
C THR A 436 -1.40 33.41 17.71
N PHE A 437 -1.36 32.17 17.20
CA PHE A 437 -0.28 31.22 17.43
C PHE A 437 0.45 31.00 16.12
N SER A 438 1.75 31.34 16.08
CA SER A 438 2.60 31.09 14.93
C SER A 438 3.48 29.88 15.21
N ASP A 439 3.16 28.77 14.58
CA ASP A 439 3.95 27.55 14.60
C ASP A 439 4.84 27.46 13.35
N HIS A 440 6.02 26.87 13.50
CA HIS A 440 6.90 26.60 12.38
C HIS A 440 6.97 25.09 12.15
N GLN A 441 6.60 24.65 10.94
CA GLN A 441 6.71 23.25 10.51
C GLN A 441 5.91 22.27 11.36
N LEU A 442 4.65 22.62 11.67
CA LEU A 442 3.75 21.72 12.40
C LEU A 442 3.68 20.34 11.71
N ASN A 443 4.22 19.31 12.37
CA ASN A 443 4.19 17.93 11.88
C ASN A 443 3.59 16.99 12.92
N ALA A 444 2.46 16.37 12.55
CA ALA A 444 1.78 15.37 13.37
C ALA A 444 2.39 13.96 13.23
N GLY A 445 3.10 13.68 12.13
CA GLY A 445 3.60 12.33 11.85
C GLY A 445 2.49 11.26 11.88
N ALA A 446 2.79 10.09 12.44
CA ALA A 446 1.82 8.99 12.60
C ALA A 446 0.91 9.13 13.85
N ARG A 447 0.86 10.31 14.46
CA ARG A 447 0.15 10.55 15.73
C ARG A 447 -1.32 10.88 15.49
N GLY A 448 -2.20 10.42 16.39
CA GLY A 448 -3.57 10.91 16.45
C GLY A 448 -3.58 12.26 17.16
N ILE A 449 -4.10 13.31 16.52
CA ILE A 449 -4.12 14.67 17.09
C ILE A 449 -5.47 15.32 16.83
N LYS A 450 -6.05 15.89 17.88
CA LYS A 450 -7.28 16.68 17.83
C LYS A 450 -6.98 18.08 18.36
N ILE A 451 -7.10 19.09 17.51
CA ILE A 451 -6.84 20.48 17.90
C ILE A 451 -8.17 21.20 18.12
N VAL A 452 -8.33 21.84 19.29
CA VAL A 452 -9.55 22.55 19.68
C VAL A 452 -9.19 23.97 20.11
N GLY A 453 -9.67 24.97 19.36
CA GLY A 453 -9.59 26.39 19.73
C GLY A 453 -10.78 26.85 20.57
N LYS A 454 -10.68 28.03 21.20
CA LYS A 454 -11.76 28.58 22.06
C LYS A 454 -12.97 29.09 21.26
N CYS A 455 -12.77 29.62 20.05
CA CYS A 455 -13.78 29.83 18.98
C CYS A 455 -13.12 30.47 17.74
N ILE A 456 -13.85 30.52 16.61
CA ILE A 456 -13.36 31.04 15.31
C ILE A 456 -12.85 32.48 15.39
N VAL A 457 -13.40 33.31 16.27
CA VAL A 457 -13.01 34.74 16.40
C VAL A 457 -11.87 34.96 17.39
N ASN A 458 -11.60 34.01 18.29
CA ASN A 458 -10.65 34.21 19.39
C ASN A 458 -9.36 33.40 19.24
N THR A 459 -9.32 32.39 18.36
CA THR A 459 -8.13 31.57 18.16
C THR A 459 -7.75 31.59 16.67
N THR A 460 -6.55 32.10 16.39
CA THR A 460 -5.95 32.08 15.04
C THR A 460 -4.70 31.22 15.09
N MET A 461 -4.61 30.21 14.23
CA MET A 461 -3.38 29.44 14.02
C MET A 461 -2.75 29.82 12.69
N ILE A 462 -1.44 30.07 12.73
CA ILE A 462 -0.60 30.36 11.57
C ILE A 462 0.51 29.33 11.56
N ASN A 463 0.54 28.44 10.56
CA ASN A 463 1.71 27.61 10.30
C ASN A 463 2.57 28.35 9.27
N SER A 464 3.69 28.94 9.70
CA SER A 464 4.55 29.75 8.84
C SER A 464 5.65 28.89 8.21
N LYS A 465 5.77 28.92 6.88
CA LYS A 465 6.90 28.35 6.13
C LYS A 465 7.88 29.47 5.81
N GLY A 466 8.55 30.03 6.82
CA GLY A 466 9.44 31.17 6.59
C GLY A 466 8.73 32.31 5.84
N ALA A 467 9.40 32.92 4.85
CA ALA A 467 8.91 34.10 4.13
C ALA A 467 7.65 33.90 3.24
N GLU A 468 7.11 32.68 3.12
CA GLU A 468 5.87 32.44 2.36
C GLU A 468 4.72 31.93 3.25
N PRO A 469 3.53 32.59 3.22
CA PRO A 469 2.38 32.17 3.99
C PRO A 469 1.58 31.12 3.22
N LYS A 470 1.80 29.82 3.50
CA LYS A 470 0.87 28.76 3.11
C LYS A 470 0.69 27.76 4.24
N ALA A 471 -0.50 27.77 4.85
CA ALA A 471 -0.93 26.85 5.89
C ALA A 471 -1.30 25.48 5.29
N TRP A 472 -0.88 24.39 5.94
CA TRP A 472 -1.38 23.03 5.69
C TRP A 472 -1.53 22.32 7.03
N LEU A 473 -2.76 21.89 7.35
CA LEU A 473 -3.05 20.91 8.39
C LEU A 473 -3.49 19.65 7.64
N ALA A 474 -2.67 18.59 7.66
CA ALA A 474 -3.11 17.28 7.21
C ALA A 474 -3.92 16.64 8.35
N SER A 475 -5.25 16.63 8.22
CA SER A 475 -6.14 15.92 9.12
C SER A 475 -6.43 14.55 8.53
N THR A 476 -6.16 13.49 9.28
CA THR A 476 -6.87 12.22 9.14
C THR A 476 -8.14 12.31 9.98
N VAL A 477 -9.27 12.53 9.31
CA VAL A 477 -10.59 12.39 9.95
C VAL A 477 -10.86 10.90 10.07
N GLY A 478 -10.67 10.35 11.27
CA GLY A 478 -11.28 9.07 11.64
C GLY A 478 -12.79 9.28 11.76
N VAL A 479 -13.56 8.36 11.18
CA VAL A 479 -15.03 8.33 11.24
C VAL A 479 -15.51 8.12 12.67
#